data_AF-A0A357NFJ4-F1
#
_entry.id   AF-A0A357NFJ4-F1
#
_cell.length_a   1.000
_cell.length_b   1.000
_cell.length_c   1.000
_cell.angle_alpha   90.00
_cell.angle_beta   90.00
_cell.angle_gamma   90.00
#
_symmetry.space_group_name_H-M   'P 1'
#
loop_
_entity.id
_entity.type
_entity.pdbx_description
1 polymer ?
#
loop_
_entity_poly.entity_id
_entity_poly.type
_entity_poly.pdbx_seq_one_letter_code
_entity_poly.pdbx_strand_id
1 'polypeptide(L)'
;MDYIVRDLALAPNGQAKIDWVKEHMPVLRIIEEEYAAQKPLQGKTLIVTMHLEAKTAYLGLVLKNLGAKVIMTGSNPLSTQDDVAAALVKQGVTVYAWYNCSPEEYDNFLHKALDHEPEMIIDDGGDLVHLLHNERACLADKIIGGCEETTTGVLRLRALEAAGKLTFPMVAVNDAYCKYLFDNRYGTGQSTWDGIMRTTNLTVAGKTVVVAGYGWGGKGGSMRAKG
;
A
#
# COMPACT_ATOMS: atom_id res chain seq x y z
N MET A 1 10.33 7.90 18.82
CA MET A 1 9.70 7.54 17.53
C MET A 1 8.21 7.48 17.79
N ASP A 2 7.44 8.35 17.15
CA ASP A 2 5.98 8.30 17.26
C ASP A 2 5.42 7.14 16.44
N TYR A 3 4.38 6.50 16.97
CA TYR A 3 3.60 5.45 16.30
C TYR A 3 2.20 5.37 16.93
N ILE A 4 1.23 4.89 16.16
CA ILE A 4 -0.10 4.49 16.64
C ILE A 4 -0.40 3.12 16.03
N VAL A 5 -0.30 2.08 16.85
CA VAL A 5 -0.59 0.69 16.49
C VAL A 5 -1.36 0.02 17.62
N ARG A 6 -2.06 -1.07 17.32
CA ARG A 6 -2.95 -1.74 18.27
C ARG A 6 -2.22 -2.31 19.50
N ASP A 7 -1.18 -3.11 19.26
CA ASP A 7 -0.44 -3.80 20.32
C ASP A 7 0.96 -4.20 19.82
N LEU A 8 2.02 -3.72 20.49
CA LEU A 8 3.41 -4.06 20.15
C LEU A 8 3.81 -5.48 20.50
N ALA A 9 3.07 -6.18 21.37
CA ALA A 9 3.34 -7.57 21.71
C ALA A 9 3.13 -8.52 20.53
N LEU A 10 2.39 -8.09 19.50
CA LEU A 10 2.13 -8.86 18.27
C LEU A 10 3.32 -8.91 17.31
N ALA A 11 4.35 -8.08 17.53
CA ALA A 11 5.49 -7.94 16.63
C ALA A 11 6.21 -9.25 16.25
N PRO A 12 6.41 -10.25 17.14
CA PRO A 12 7.06 -11.50 16.75
C PRO A 12 6.31 -12.25 15.64
N ASN A 13 4.98 -12.26 15.67
CA ASN A 13 4.17 -12.90 14.63
C ASN A 13 4.25 -12.13 13.30
N GLY A 14 4.17 -10.80 13.37
CA GLY A 14 4.36 -9.95 12.20
C GLY A 14 5.74 -10.10 11.57
N GLN A 15 6.79 -10.22 12.39
CA GLN A 15 8.15 -10.44 11.90
C GLN A 15 8.25 -11.77 11.14
N ALA A 16 7.68 -12.85 11.67
CA ALA A 16 7.67 -14.14 10.98
C ALA A 16 6.97 -14.06 9.61
N LYS A 17 5.88 -13.30 9.50
CA LYS A 17 5.21 -13.05 8.21
C LYS A 17 6.08 -12.24 7.25
N ILE A 18 6.76 -11.21 7.75
CA ILE A 18 7.66 -10.36 6.96
C ILE A 18 8.84 -11.18 6.42
N ASP A 19 9.45 -12.01 7.27
CA ASP A 19 10.55 -12.90 6.89
C ASP A 19 10.09 -13.90 5.83
N TRP A 20 8.89 -14.46 5.99
CA TRP A 20 8.29 -15.35 4.99
C TRP A 20 8.13 -14.66 3.63
N VAL A 21 7.54 -13.47 3.57
CA VAL A 21 7.35 -12.80 2.27
C VAL A 21 8.67 -12.33 1.66
N LYS A 22 9.66 -11.94 2.46
CA LYS A 22 11.01 -11.59 1.98
C LYS A 22 11.58 -12.75 1.16
N GLU A 23 11.43 -13.98 1.63
CA GLU A 23 11.88 -15.17 0.91
C GLU A 23 11.14 -15.44 -0.42
N HIS A 24 9.98 -14.84 -0.62
CA HIS A 24 9.12 -15.07 -1.78
C HIS A 24 8.95 -13.83 -2.67
N MET A 25 9.67 -12.73 -2.40
CA MET A 25 9.64 -11.49 -3.18
C MET A 25 11.02 -11.18 -3.79
N PRO A 26 11.50 -12.00 -4.76
CA PRO A 26 12.87 -11.91 -5.27
C PRO A 26 13.20 -10.57 -5.92
N VAL A 27 12.23 -9.90 -6.56
CA VAL A 27 12.45 -8.59 -7.20
C VAL A 27 12.80 -7.52 -6.17
N LEU A 28 12.04 -7.41 -5.08
CA LEU A 28 12.34 -6.44 -4.01
C LEU A 28 13.66 -6.77 -3.33
N ARG A 29 13.97 -8.05 -3.14
CA ARG A 29 15.24 -8.49 -2.56
C ARG A 29 16.43 -8.10 -3.43
N ILE A 30 16.35 -8.30 -4.74
CA ILE A 30 17.40 -7.89 -5.68
C ILE A 30 17.60 -6.37 -5.63
N ILE A 31 16.51 -5.59 -5.61
CA ILE A 31 16.59 -4.13 -5.46
C ILE A 31 17.26 -3.74 -4.14
N GLU A 32 16.90 -4.40 -3.04
CA GLU A 32 17.53 -4.19 -1.74
C GLU A 32 19.03 -4.50 -1.79
N GLU A 33 19.41 -5.68 -2.29
CA GLU A 33 20.81 -6.12 -2.40
C GLU A 33 21.64 -5.19 -3.30
N GLU A 34 21.07 -4.73 -4.41
CA GLU A 34 21.77 -3.88 -5.38
C GLU A 34 21.98 -2.45 -4.86
N TYR A 35 21.03 -1.89 -4.11
CA TYR A 35 21.00 -0.46 -3.77
C TYR A 35 21.20 -0.12 -2.29
N ALA A 36 21.16 -1.09 -1.36
CA ALA A 36 21.26 -0.82 0.08
C ALA A 36 22.62 -0.23 0.49
N ALA A 37 23.71 -0.58 -0.21
CA ALA A 37 25.04 -0.02 0.10
C ALA A 37 25.15 1.46 -0.28
N GLN A 38 24.50 1.86 -1.36
CA GLN A 38 24.53 3.21 -1.94
C GLN A 38 23.57 4.15 -1.20
N LYS A 39 22.54 3.61 -0.55
CA LYS A 39 21.50 4.37 0.17
C LYS A 39 20.94 5.54 -0.65
N PRO A 40 20.36 5.28 -1.85
CA PRO A 40 19.93 6.34 -2.75
C PRO A 40 18.84 7.26 -2.18
N LEU A 41 18.12 6.81 -1.14
CA LEU A 41 17.07 7.57 -0.47
C LEU A 41 17.55 8.23 0.84
N GLN A 42 18.86 8.25 1.09
CA GLN A 42 19.44 8.80 2.31
C GLN A 42 18.98 10.25 2.54
N GLY A 43 18.43 10.49 3.73
CA GLY A 43 17.98 11.82 4.15
C GLY A 43 16.60 12.22 3.61
N LYS A 44 15.94 11.35 2.83
CA LYS A 44 14.58 11.61 2.34
C LYS A 44 13.52 11.07 3.29
N THR A 45 12.47 11.87 3.50
CA THR A 45 11.26 11.40 4.20
C THR A 45 10.23 10.90 3.20
N LEU A 46 9.75 9.67 3.38
CA LEU A 46 8.81 9.00 2.49
C LEU A 46 7.61 8.45 3.26
N ILE A 47 6.39 8.76 2.81
CA ILE A 47 5.15 8.16 3.30
C ILE A 47 4.71 7.05 2.35
N VAL A 48 4.33 5.89 2.91
CA VAL A 48 3.65 4.80 2.20
C VAL A 48 2.24 4.66 2.77
N THR A 49 1.22 4.91 1.94
CA THR A 49 -0.20 4.69 2.25
C THR A 49 -0.70 3.56 1.38
N MET A 50 -0.85 2.37 1.96
CA MET A 50 -1.18 1.14 1.23
C MET A 50 -1.88 0.15 2.16
N HIS A 51 -2.43 -0.94 1.63
CA HIS A 51 -2.86 -2.06 2.46
C HIS A 51 -1.69 -2.58 3.31
N LEU A 52 -1.75 -2.40 4.64
CA LEU A 52 -0.61 -2.66 5.53
C LEU A 52 -0.51 -4.13 5.93
N GLU A 53 -0.03 -4.93 4.99
CA GLU A 53 0.22 -6.36 5.11
C GLU A 53 1.73 -6.68 5.02
N ALA A 54 2.11 -7.94 5.25
CA ALA A 54 3.52 -8.35 5.29
C ALA A 54 4.32 -7.95 4.04
N LYS A 55 3.72 -8.06 2.84
CA LYS A 55 4.34 -7.67 1.56
C LYS A 55 4.67 -6.17 1.50
N THR A 56 3.75 -5.34 1.97
CA THR A 56 3.90 -3.89 2.05
C THR A 56 4.90 -3.50 3.13
N ALA A 57 4.90 -4.21 4.26
CA ALA A 57 5.91 -4.04 5.29
C ALA A 57 7.31 -4.35 4.77
N TYR A 58 7.48 -5.42 3.97
CA TYR A 58 8.78 -5.69 3.36
C TYR A 58 9.19 -4.58 2.39
N LEU A 59 8.29 -4.06 1.56
CA LEU A 59 8.56 -2.85 0.75
C LEU A 59 9.04 -1.67 1.62
N GLY A 60 8.35 -1.38 2.72
CA GLY A 60 8.74 -0.32 3.66
C GLY A 60 10.13 -0.53 4.27
N LEU A 61 10.48 -1.77 4.62
CA LEU A 61 11.82 -2.11 5.11
C LEU A 61 12.90 -1.97 4.03
N VAL A 62 12.61 -2.35 2.78
CA VAL A 62 13.53 -2.13 1.67
C VAL A 62 13.78 -0.63 1.50
N LEU A 63 12.74 0.19 1.40
CA LEU A 63 12.87 1.66 1.27
C LEU A 63 13.67 2.28 2.42
N LYS A 64 13.45 1.80 3.65
CA LYS A 64 14.25 2.18 4.81
C LYS A 64 15.71 1.78 4.66
N ASN A 65 16.00 0.56 4.21
CA ASN A 65 17.35 0.05 4.01
C ASN A 65 18.07 0.77 2.85
N LEU A 66 17.31 1.30 1.89
CA LEU A 66 17.79 2.24 0.86
C LEU A 66 18.03 3.67 1.40
N GLY A 67 17.85 3.93 2.69
CA GLY A 67 18.22 5.17 3.37
C GLY A 67 17.07 6.12 3.72
N ALA A 68 15.83 5.80 3.33
CA ALA A 68 14.69 6.66 3.60
C ALA A 68 14.25 6.65 5.08
N LYS A 69 13.78 7.79 5.57
CA LYS A 69 12.92 7.85 6.76
C LYS A 69 11.50 7.48 6.32
N VAL A 70 11.10 6.24 6.57
CA VAL A 70 9.81 5.69 6.14
C VAL A 70 8.74 5.88 7.22
N ILE A 71 7.59 6.40 6.80
CA ILE A 71 6.34 6.46 7.57
C ILE A 71 5.31 5.63 6.82
N MET A 72 4.58 4.76 7.53
CA MET A 72 3.56 3.90 6.92
C MET A 72 2.18 4.08 7.55
N THR A 73 1.16 4.03 6.71
CA THR A 73 -0.25 4.04 7.12
C THR A 73 -1.10 3.18 6.17
N GLY A 74 -2.33 2.90 6.56
CA GLY A 74 -3.26 2.07 5.79
C GLY A 74 -3.98 2.87 4.70
N SER A 75 -4.29 2.25 3.55
CA SER A 75 -5.19 2.80 2.51
C SER A 75 -6.65 2.35 2.68
N ASN A 76 -6.93 1.47 3.64
CA ASN A 76 -8.27 0.97 3.92
C ASN A 76 -8.41 0.52 5.37
N PRO A 77 -9.49 0.90 6.09
CA PRO A 77 -9.73 0.55 7.48
C PRO A 77 -9.67 -0.95 7.79
N LEU A 78 -10.01 -1.82 6.84
CA LEU A 78 -10.11 -3.27 7.03
C LEU A 78 -8.88 -4.05 6.52
N SER A 79 -7.83 -3.35 6.08
CA SER A 79 -6.70 -4.01 5.40
C SER A 79 -5.44 -4.18 6.25
N THR A 80 -5.29 -3.40 7.32
CA THR A 80 -4.11 -3.46 8.18
C THR A 80 -4.05 -4.78 8.93
N GLN A 81 -2.87 -5.41 8.95
CA GLN A 81 -2.57 -6.52 9.86
C GLN A 81 -1.82 -5.98 11.07
N ASP A 82 -2.47 -6.00 12.24
CA ASP A 82 -1.94 -5.36 13.46
C ASP A 82 -0.58 -5.93 13.90
N ASP A 83 -0.36 -7.22 13.68
CA ASP A 83 0.93 -7.85 13.98
C ASP A 83 2.05 -7.36 13.07
N VAL A 84 1.76 -7.16 11.78
CA VAL A 84 2.68 -6.56 10.81
C VAL A 84 2.99 -5.11 11.16
N ALA A 85 1.97 -4.32 11.51
CA ALA A 85 2.15 -2.94 11.95
C ALA A 85 3.07 -2.87 13.20
N ALA A 86 2.86 -3.75 14.17
CA ALA A 86 3.71 -3.87 15.35
C ALA A 86 5.16 -4.25 15.01
N ALA A 87 5.36 -5.18 14.08
CA ALA A 87 6.68 -5.61 13.63
C ALA A 87 7.46 -4.47 12.96
N LEU A 88 6.81 -3.68 12.10
CA LEU A 88 7.40 -2.50 11.49
C LEU A 88 7.89 -1.47 12.52
N VAL A 89 7.07 -1.22 13.57
CA VAL A 89 7.49 -0.32 14.66
C VAL A 89 8.73 -0.85 15.38
N LYS A 90 8.80 -2.16 15.66
CA LYS A 90 10.00 -2.77 16.27
C LYS A 90 11.22 -2.73 15.34
N GLN A 91 11.01 -2.78 14.03
CA GLN A 91 12.04 -2.58 13.02
C GLN A 91 12.41 -1.10 12.83
N GLY A 92 11.84 -0.18 13.59
CA GLY A 92 12.15 1.25 13.55
C GLY A 92 11.59 1.95 12.31
N VAL A 93 10.38 1.58 11.89
CA VAL A 93 9.55 2.34 10.94
C VAL A 93 8.43 3.02 11.74
N THR A 94 8.11 4.28 11.43
CA THR A 94 6.95 4.94 12.05
C THR A 94 5.68 4.45 11.39
N VAL A 95 4.70 4.02 12.19
CA VAL A 95 3.43 3.46 11.69
C VAL A 95 2.25 4.13 12.38
N TYR A 96 1.24 4.50 11.58
CA TYR A 96 -0.06 4.99 12.04
C TYR A 96 -1.15 4.17 11.38
N ALA A 97 -1.55 3.05 11.99
CA ALA A 97 -2.61 2.19 11.47
C ALA A 97 -2.97 1.09 12.47
N TRP A 98 -4.24 0.67 12.46
CA TRP A 98 -4.67 -0.63 12.97
C TRP A 98 -5.86 -1.16 12.17
N TYR A 99 -6.14 -2.45 12.33
CA TYR A 99 -7.30 -3.10 11.73
C TYR A 99 -8.61 -2.54 12.28
N ASN A 100 -9.57 -2.37 11.37
CA ASN A 100 -10.94 -1.92 11.65
C ASN A 100 -10.98 -0.60 12.42
N CYS A 101 -10.16 0.38 11.99
CA CYS A 101 -10.22 1.72 12.52
C CYS A 101 -11.53 2.43 12.13
N SER A 102 -11.93 3.41 12.94
CA SER A 102 -13.03 4.30 12.58
C SER A 102 -12.61 5.23 11.43
N PRO A 103 -13.57 5.85 10.71
CA PRO A 103 -13.24 6.87 9.71
C PRO A 103 -12.43 8.04 10.27
N GLU A 104 -12.71 8.46 11.51
CA GLU A 104 -12.00 9.54 12.21
C GLU A 104 -10.56 9.12 12.57
N GLU A 105 -10.37 7.87 12.98
CA GLU A 105 -9.04 7.31 13.24
C GLU A 105 -8.23 7.19 11.95
N TYR A 106 -8.84 6.71 10.87
CA TYR A 106 -8.23 6.62 9.54
C TYR A 106 -7.73 7.99 9.06
N ASP A 107 -8.60 9.00 9.11
CA ASP A 107 -8.26 10.37 8.75
C ASP A 107 -7.12 10.94 9.61
N ASN A 108 -7.20 10.75 10.92
CA ASN A 108 -6.13 11.15 11.84
C ASN A 108 -4.80 10.44 11.54
N PHE A 109 -4.80 9.18 11.10
CA PHE A 109 -3.57 8.49 10.71
C PHE A 109 -2.89 9.12 9.49
N LEU A 110 -3.67 9.53 8.48
CA LEU A 110 -3.15 10.23 7.31
C LEU A 110 -2.56 11.58 7.70
N HIS A 111 -3.25 12.36 8.53
CA HIS A 111 -2.72 13.63 9.05
C HIS A 111 -1.44 13.45 9.87
N LYS A 112 -1.40 12.44 10.76
CA LYS A 112 -0.18 12.11 11.53
C LYS A 112 0.97 11.70 10.64
N ALA A 113 0.72 11.01 9.54
CA ALA A 113 1.75 10.71 8.56
C ALA A 113 2.28 12.00 7.90
N LEU A 114 1.39 12.90 7.49
CA LEU A 114 1.73 14.18 6.87
C LEU A 114 2.43 15.18 7.81
N ASP A 115 2.29 15.03 9.13
CA ASP A 115 3.04 15.82 10.12
C ASP A 115 4.55 15.58 10.05
N HIS A 116 5.01 14.53 9.37
CA HIS A 116 6.43 14.29 9.11
C HIS A 116 7.00 15.07 7.92
N GLU A 117 6.17 15.87 7.23
CA GLU A 117 6.57 16.71 6.10
C GLU A 117 7.34 15.92 5.02
N PRO A 118 6.68 14.96 4.35
CA PRO A 118 7.35 14.08 3.39
C PRO A 118 7.91 14.87 2.21
N GLU A 119 8.96 14.31 1.59
CA GLU A 119 9.43 14.73 0.27
C GLU A 119 8.91 13.78 -0.82
N MET A 120 8.62 12.53 -0.47
CA MET A 120 8.14 11.52 -1.40
C MET A 120 6.92 10.79 -0.84
N ILE A 121 6.02 10.35 -1.73
CA ILE A 121 4.84 9.57 -1.35
C ILE A 121 4.66 8.34 -2.23
N ILE A 122 4.13 7.27 -1.64
CA ILE A 122 3.56 6.12 -2.34
C ILE A 122 2.12 6.01 -1.85
N ASP A 123 1.18 6.13 -2.76
CA ASP A 123 -0.25 6.15 -2.48
C ASP A 123 -0.99 5.02 -3.22
N ASP A 124 -2.09 4.59 -2.61
CA ASP A 124 -2.95 3.50 -3.05
C ASP A 124 -4.40 3.99 -2.90
N GLY A 125 -4.95 4.49 -3.99
CA GLY A 125 -6.33 4.99 -4.06
C GLY A 125 -6.45 6.51 -4.13
N GLY A 126 -5.38 7.25 -3.78
CA GLY A 126 -5.29 8.70 -3.95
C GLY A 126 -5.82 9.53 -2.77
N ASP A 127 -6.08 8.92 -1.60
CA ASP A 127 -6.61 9.64 -0.45
C ASP A 127 -5.54 10.54 0.22
N LEU A 128 -4.28 10.08 0.30
CA LEU A 128 -3.18 10.91 0.81
C LEU A 128 -2.91 12.08 -0.16
N VAL A 129 -2.90 11.81 -1.47
CA VAL A 129 -2.77 12.84 -2.50
C VAL A 129 -3.91 13.85 -2.41
N HIS A 130 -5.14 13.39 -2.15
CA HIS A 130 -6.29 14.26 -1.98
C HIS A 130 -6.09 15.23 -0.80
N LEU A 131 -5.67 14.74 0.36
CA LEU A 131 -5.36 15.59 1.52
C LEU A 131 -4.24 16.59 1.20
N LEU A 132 -3.19 16.17 0.49
CA LEU A 132 -2.09 17.05 0.08
C LEU A 132 -2.52 18.18 -0.86
N HIS A 133 -3.54 17.98 -1.70
CA HIS A 133 -4.01 19.02 -2.63
C HIS A 133 -5.09 19.94 -2.05
N ASN A 134 -5.71 19.56 -0.92
CA ASN A 134 -6.84 20.30 -0.35
C ASN A 134 -6.52 20.86 1.04
N GLU A 135 -6.24 19.99 2.01
CA GLU A 135 -6.13 20.37 3.42
C GLU A 135 -4.69 20.66 3.85
N ARG A 136 -3.73 19.98 3.22
CA ARG A 136 -2.30 20.05 3.52
C ARG A 136 -1.50 20.61 2.34
N ALA A 137 -2.13 21.49 1.56
CA ALA A 137 -1.54 22.14 0.37
C ALA A 137 -0.21 22.85 0.64
N CYS A 138 0.03 23.34 1.87
CA CYS A 138 1.30 23.94 2.26
C CYS A 138 2.50 22.96 2.23
N LEU A 139 2.25 21.65 2.19
CA LEU A 139 3.30 20.63 2.08
C LEU A 139 3.67 20.32 0.63
N ALA A 140 2.84 20.70 -0.35
CA ALA A 140 3.04 20.34 -1.76
C ALA A 140 4.41 20.79 -2.29
N ASP A 141 4.89 21.97 -1.88
CA ASP A 141 6.19 22.52 -2.32
C ASP A 141 7.40 21.68 -1.85
N LYS A 142 7.23 20.82 -0.84
CA LYS A 142 8.27 19.89 -0.37
C LYS A 142 8.26 18.57 -1.13
N ILE A 143 7.16 18.25 -1.81
CA ILE A 143 6.98 16.97 -2.50
C ILE A 143 7.74 17.00 -3.83
N ILE A 144 8.81 16.22 -3.91
CA ILE A 144 9.58 16.07 -5.16
C ILE A 144 8.89 15.11 -6.14
N GLY A 145 7.98 14.28 -5.65
CA GLY A 145 7.11 13.43 -6.45
C GLY A 145 6.55 12.24 -5.68
N GLY A 146 5.75 11.43 -6.36
CA GLY A 146 5.20 10.21 -5.77
C GLY A 146 4.78 9.15 -6.77
N CYS A 147 4.23 8.06 -6.23
CA CYS A 147 3.76 6.91 -6.98
C CYS A 147 2.30 6.61 -6.63
N GLU A 148 1.50 6.19 -7.61
CA GLU A 148 0.13 5.71 -7.39
C GLU A 148 -0.07 4.31 -7.97
N GLU A 149 -0.53 3.39 -7.13
CA GLU A 149 -0.63 1.97 -7.44
C GLU A 149 -1.93 1.56 -8.15
N THR A 150 -3.03 2.28 -7.94
CA THR A 150 -4.35 1.84 -8.36
C THR A 150 -4.86 2.53 -9.61
N THR A 151 -5.73 1.84 -10.33
CA THR A 151 -6.43 2.45 -11.47
C THR A 151 -7.29 3.64 -11.02
N THR A 152 -7.93 3.55 -9.85
CA THR A 152 -8.78 4.62 -9.30
C THR A 152 -7.97 5.87 -8.98
N GLY A 153 -6.86 5.72 -8.26
CA GLY A 153 -5.99 6.83 -7.93
C GLY A 153 -5.37 7.45 -9.19
N VAL A 154 -4.91 6.64 -10.15
CA VAL A 154 -4.39 7.16 -11.44
C VAL A 154 -5.44 7.98 -12.20
N LEU A 155 -6.71 7.56 -12.19
CA LEU A 155 -7.79 8.35 -12.81
C LEU A 155 -8.00 9.69 -12.09
N ARG A 156 -7.94 9.72 -10.75
CA ARG A 156 -7.99 10.95 -9.96
C ARG A 156 -6.82 11.89 -10.31
N LEU A 157 -5.60 11.33 -10.42
CA LEU A 157 -4.41 12.08 -10.81
C LEU A 157 -4.52 12.67 -12.21
N ARG A 158 -4.96 11.89 -13.21
CA ARG A 158 -5.19 12.39 -14.58
C ARG A 158 -6.26 13.47 -14.64
N ALA A 159 -7.29 13.39 -13.80
CA ALA A 159 -8.30 14.44 -13.70
C ALA A 159 -7.73 15.74 -13.11
N LEU A 160 -6.86 15.64 -12.10
CA LEU A 160 -6.13 16.80 -11.55
C LEU A 160 -5.18 17.41 -12.58
N GLU A 161 -4.43 16.59 -13.31
CA GLU A 161 -3.52 17.02 -14.37
C GLU A 161 -4.27 17.73 -15.49
N ALA A 162 -5.36 17.14 -16.01
CA ALA A 162 -6.19 17.76 -17.04
C ALA A 162 -6.82 19.09 -16.60
N ALA A 163 -7.03 19.27 -15.30
CA ALA A 163 -7.50 20.52 -14.70
C ALA A 163 -6.37 21.53 -14.40
N GLY A 164 -5.10 21.19 -14.63
CA GLY A 164 -3.95 22.01 -14.27
C GLY A 164 -3.75 22.19 -12.76
N LYS A 165 -4.25 21.24 -11.95
CA LYS A 165 -4.24 21.30 -10.48
C LYS A 165 -3.27 20.34 -9.81
N LEU A 166 -2.66 19.42 -10.56
CA LEU A 166 -1.65 18.50 -10.03
C LEU A 166 -0.36 19.29 -9.73
N THR A 167 0.01 19.42 -8.46
CA THR A 167 1.08 20.33 -8.01
C THR A 167 2.47 19.71 -7.98
N PHE A 168 2.57 18.38 -8.01
CA PHE A 168 3.83 17.62 -8.01
C PHE A 168 3.75 16.38 -8.92
N PRO A 169 4.88 15.90 -9.46
CA PRO A 169 4.88 14.80 -10.41
C PRO A 169 4.49 13.47 -9.75
N MET A 170 3.71 12.65 -10.47
CA MET A 170 3.26 11.34 -10.01
C MET A 170 3.54 10.27 -11.06
N VAL A 171 4.10 9.14 -10.64
CA VAL A 171 4.31 7.95 -11.47
C VAL A 171 3.11 7.02 -11.33
N ALA A 172 2.42 6.76 -12.44
CA ALA A 172 1.34 5.78 -12.51
C ALA A 172 1.88 4.34 -12.50
N VAL A 173 2.22 3.83 -11.32
CA VAL A 173 2.73 2.45 -11.13
C VAL A 173 1.70 1.43 -11.64
N ASN A 174 0.41 1.74 -11.52
CA ASN A 174 -0.67 0.92 -12.08
C ASN A 174 -0.47 0.59 -13.56
N ASP A 175 0.13 1.48 -14.35
CA ASP A 175 0.25 1.34 -15.80
C ASP A 175 1.46 0.47 -16.21
N ALA A 176 2.35 0.14 -15.27
CA ALA A 176 3.44 -0.79 -15.53
C ALA A 176 2.86 -2.18 -15.86
N TYR A 177 3.32 -2.79 -16.96
CA TYR A 177 2.79 -4.08 -17.41
C TYR A 177 2.95 -5.21 -16.39
N CYS A 178 4.05 -5.18 -15.62
CA CYS A 178 4.27 -6.13 -14.53
C CYS A 178 3.29 -5.96 -13.36
N LYS A 179 2.63 -4.80 -13.24
CA LYS A 179 1.54 -4.56 -12.29
C LYS A 179 0.19 -4.88 -12.95
N TYR A 180 -0.14 -4.13 -14.00
CA TYR A 180 -1.45 -4.15 -14.65
C TYR A 180 -1.87 -5.54 -15.16
N LEU A 181 -0.95 -6.27 -15.81
CA LEU A 181 -1.25 -7.56 -16.43
C LEU A 181 -1.18 -8.73 -15.45
N PHE A 182 -0.57 -8.52 -14.28
CA PHE A 182 -0.31 -9.57 -13.30
C PHE A 182 -1.21 -9.45 -12.08
N ASP A 183 -1.03 -8.40 -11.28
CA ASP A 183 -1.72 -8.22 -10.00
C ASP A 183 -3.24 -8.15 -10.20
N ASN A 184 -3.69 -7.19 -10.99
CA ASN A 184 -5.12 -6.95 -11.20
C ASN A 184 -5.86 -8.19 -11.75
N ARG A 185 -5.16 -9.13 -12.41
CA ARG A 185 -5.77 -10.36 -12.93
C ARG A 185 -5.62 -11.53 -11.97
N TYR A 186 -4.39 -11.90 -11.67
CA TYR A 186 -4.10 -13.13 -10.96
C TYR A 186 -4.20 -12.94 -9.45
N GLY A 187 -3.72 -11.79 -8.95
CA GLY A 187 -3.81 -11.39 -7.54
C GLY A 187 -5.27 -11.17 -7.13
N THR A 188 -5.94 -10.19 -7.73
CA THR A 188 -7.35 -9.88 -7.42
C THR A 188 -8.27 -11.08 -7.61
N GLY A 189 -8.08 -11.84 -8.71
CA GLY A 189 -8.86 -13.04 -8.96
C GLY A 189 -8.71 -14.09 -7.86
N GLN A 190 -7.47 -14.36 -7.43
CA GLN A 190 -7.20 -15.33 -6.37
C GLN A 190 -7.77 -14.86 -5.01
N SER A 191 -7.44 -13.65 -4.59
CA SER A 191 -7.80 -13.13 -3.26
C SER A 191 -9.31 -12.94 -3.09
N THR A 192 -10.03 -12.57 -4.15
CA THR A 192 -11.50 -12.45 -4.11
C THR A 192 -12.13 -13.79 -3.77
N TRP A 193 -11.69 -14.86 -4.41
CA TRP A 193 -12.23 -16.19 -4.19
C TRP A 193 -11.81 -16.77 -2.84
N ASP A 194 -10.56 -16.57 -2.44
CA ASP A 194 -10.10 -16.95 -1.10
C ASP A 194 -10.90 -16.22 0.00
N GLY A 195 -11.20 -14.93 -0.20
CA GLY A 195 -12.05 -14.14 0.70
C GLY A 195 -13.46 -14.71 0.81
N ILE A 196 -14.14 -14.93 -0.32
CA ILE A 196 -15.50 -15.51 -0.33
C ILE A 196 -15.52 -16.86 0.39
N MET A 197 -14.60 -17.77 0.04
CA MET A 197 -14.57 -19.12 0.62
C MET A 197 -14.26 -19.09 2.12
N ARG A 198 -13.30 -18.28 2.58
CA ARG A 198 -12.94 -18.18 4.00
C ARG A 198 -14.04 -17.54 4.83
N THR A 199 -14.71 -16.50 4.32
CA THR A 199 -15.76 -15.80 5.07
C THR A 199 -17.05 -16.60 5.13
N THR A 200 -17.42 -17.28 4.05
CA THR A 200 -18.73 -17.93 3.94
C THR A 200 -18.69 -19.43 4.26
N ASN A 201 -17.50 -20.04 4.25
CA ASN A 201 -17.31 -21.49 4.33
C ASN A 201 -18.14 -22.27 3.28
N LEU A 202 -18.47 -21.64 2.14
CA LEU A 202 -19.27 -22.23 1.08
C LEU A 202 -18.42 -23.15 0.20
N THR A 203 -18.97 -24.32 -0.14
CA THR A 203 -18.52 -25.07 -1.32
C THR A 203 -18.96 -24.32 -2.56
N VAL A 204 -18.02 -23.85 -3.38
CA VAL A 204 -18.32 -23.00 -4.54
C VAL A 204 -18.53 -23.79 -5.84
N ALA A 205 -18.06 -25.04 -5.88
CA ALA A 205 -18.19 -25.92 -7.06
C ALA A 205 -19.65 -26.11 -7.48
N GLY A 206 -19.93 -26.01 -8.78
CA GLY A 206 -21.27 -26.16 -9.36
C GLY A 206 -22.23 -25.00 -9.08
N LYS A 207 -21.79 -23.90 -8.46
CA LYS A 207 -22.63 -22.71 -8.28
C LYS A 207 -22.58 -21.80 -9.51
N THR A 208 -23.69 -21.11 -9.76
CA THR A 208 -23.72 -20.04 -10.77
C THR A 208 -23.12 -18.77 -10.17
N VAL A 209 -22.13 -18.21 -10.86
CA VAL A 209 -21.46 -16.96 -10.47
C VAL A 209 -21.70 -15.91 -11.53
N VAL A 210 -22.09 -14.71 -11.09
CA VAL A 210 -22.20 -13.53 -11.96
C VAL A 210 -21.07 -12.56 -11.61
N VAL A 211 -20.23 -12.23 -12.59
CA VAL A 211 -19.17 -11.23 -12.44
C VAL A 211 -19.60 -9.98 -13.22
N ALA A 212 -19.82 -8.87 -12.50
CA ALA A 212 -20.19 -7.60 -13.11
C ALA A 212 -18.93 -6.85 -13.57
N GLY A 213 -18.69 -6.86 -14.89
CA GLY A 213 -17.54 -6.22 -15.54
C GLY A 213 -16.43 -7.19 -15.93
N TYR A 214 -15.75 -6.91 -17.05
CA TYR A 214 -14.73 -7.80 -17.65
C TYR A 214 -13.39 -7.10 -17.94
N GLY A 215 -13.06 -6.10 -17.12
CA GLY A 215 -11.69 -5.57 -17.03
C GLY A 215 -10.71 -6.59 -16.42
N TRP A 216 -9.49 -6.20 -16.07
CA TRP A 216 -8.49 -7.15 -15.56
C TRP A 216 -8.90 -7.87 -14.26
N GLY A 217 -9.49 -7.14 -13.30
CA GLY A 217 -10.11 -7.72 -12.11
C GLY A 217 -11.21 -8.72 -12.42
N GLY A 218 -12.15 -8.33 -13.29
CA GLY A 218 -13.26 -9.19 -13.73
C GLY A 218 -12.80 -10.43 -14.48
N LYS A 219 -11.77 -10.33 -15.33
CA LYS A 219 -11.12 -11.48 -15.98
C LYS A 219 -10.50 -12.44 -14.96
N GLY A 220 -9.84 -11.90 -13.93
CA GLY A 220 -9.31 -12.66 -12.81
C GLY A 220 -10.39 -13.43 -12.05
N GLY A 221 -11.41 -12.72 -11.58
CA GLY A 221 -12.55 -13.29 -10.86
C GLY A 221 -13.28 -14.35 -11.69
N SER A 222 -13.56 -14.07 -12.97
CA SER A 222 -14.23 -15.01 -13.88
C SER A 222 -13.39 -16.26 -14.14
N MET A 223 -12.07 -16.12 -14.30
CA MET A 223 -11.17 -17.25 -14.51
C MET A 223 -11.16 -18.20 -13.31
N ARG A 224 -11.20 -17.66 -12.09
CA ARG A 224 -11.23 -18.44 -10.85
C ARG A 224 -12.63 -18.99 -10.51
N ALA A 225 -13.68 -18.36 -11.04
CA ALA A 225 -15.05 -18.83 -10.94
C ALA A 225 -15.34 -20.08 -11.79
N LYS A 226 -14.45 -20.45 -12.71
CA LYS A 226 -14.67 -21.55 -13.65
C LYS A 226 -14.49 -22.91 -12.96
N GLY A 227 -15.60 -23.57 -12.64
CA GLY A 227 -15.70 -24.89 -12.02
C GLY A 227 -17.07 -25.08 -11.36
#